data_AF-A0A661HYJ1-F1
#
_entry.id   AF-A0A661HYJ1-F1
#
_cell.length_a   1.000
_cell.length_b   1.000
_cell.length_c   1.000
_cell.angle_alpha   90.00
_cell.angle_beta   90.00
_cell.angle_gamma   90.00
#
_symmetry.space_group_name_H-M   'P 1'
#
loop_
_entity.id
_entity.type
_entity.pdbx_description
1 polymer ?
#
loop_
_entity_poly.entity_id
_entity_poly.type
_entity_poly.pdbx_seq_one_letter_code
_entity_poly.pdbx_strand_id
1 'polypeptide(L)'
;MRLDGIDLLRGLAVSTVIVYHFFAILGLQGSPYFHYIHSFGIFGVSLFFIISGFLIYRSISFSLDRYGTKAGLKHYALHRLFRILPAYYVNFAVVLLMATFIIGTDYLYSASFLKQIFTHL
;
A
#
# COMPACT_ATOMS: atom_id res chain seq x y z
N MET A 1 22.16 3.90 9.74
CA MET A 1 21.62 5.26 10.00
C MET A 1 20.25 5.40 9.37
N ARG A 2 19.23 5.66 10.21
CA ARG A 2 17.90 6.08 9.77
C ARG A 2 18.03 7.51 9.23
N LEU A 3 17.33 7.79 8.13
CA LEU A 3 17.28 9.12 7.53
C LEU A 3 15.95 9.72 7.95
N ASP A 4 15.89 10.22 9.18
CA ASP A 4 14.62 10.62 9.81
C ASP A 4 13.90 11.70 9.00
N GLY A 5 14.63 12.60 8.33
CA GLY A 5 14.06 13.58 7.41
C GLY A 5 13.34 12.96 6.19
N ILE A 6 13.82 11.82 5.70
CA ILE A 6 13.18 11.11 4.59
C ILE A 6 11.90 10.41 5.05
N ASP A 7 11.90 9.85 6.24
CA ASP A 7 10.69 9.24 6.82
C ASP A 7 9.62 10.29 7.13
N LEU A 8 10.01 11.49 7.58
CA LEU A 8 9.10 12.64 7.71
C LEU A 8 8.51 13.07 6.37
N LEU A 9 9.34 13.14 5.32
CA LEU A 9 8.87 13.52 3.98
C LEU A 9 7.89 12.50 3.40
N ARG A 10 8.09 11.20 3.69
CA ARG A 10 7.12 10.14 3.34
C ARG A 10 5.82 10.32 4.11
N GLY A 11 5.89 10.64 5.40
CA GLY A 11 4.72 10.94 6.21
C GLY A 11 3.93 12.12 5.64
N LEU A 12 4.62 13.19 5.27
CA LEU A 12 4.01 14.35 4.61
C LEU A 12 3.38 13.96 3.26
N ALA A 13 4.09 13.20 2.42
CA ALA A 13 3.58 12.74 1.14
C ALA A 13 2.31 11.88 1.28
N VAL A 14 2.26 10.95 2.23
CA VAL A 14 1.05 10.14 2.49
C VAL A 14 -0.08 11.00 3.05
N SER A 15 0.24 11.99 3.89
CA SER A 15 -0.79 12.86 4.47
C SER A 15 -1.57 13.64 3.42
N THR A 16 -0.93 14.13 2.35
CA THR A 16 -1.65 14.82 1.26
C THR A 16 -2.56 13.87 0.49
N VAL A 17 -2.18 12.60 0.33
CA VAL A 17 -3.00 11.54 -0.29
C VAL A 17 -4.22 11.21 0.58
N ILE A 18 -4.06 11.15 1.89
CA ILE A 18 -5.17 10.94 2.83
C ILE A 18 -6.17 12.09 2.74
N VAL A 19 -5.70 13.34 2.74
CA VAL A 19 -6.56 14.53 2.59
C VAL A 19 -7.35 14.47 1.27
N TYR A 20 -6.70 14.08 0.17
CA TYR A 20 -7.40 13.89 -1.10
C TYR A 20 -8.53 12.85 -1.01
N HIS A 21 -8.26 11.67 -0.46
CA HIS A 21 -9.27 10.62 -0.30
C HIS A 21 -10.40 11.04 0.64
N PHE A 22 -10.09 11.79 1.69
CA PHE A 22 -11.10 12.33 2.60
C PHE A 22 -12.11 13.23 1.88
N PHE A 23 -11.63 14.14 1.02
CA PHE A 23 -12.49 14.99 0.20
C PHE A 23 -13.28 14.19 -0.84
N ALA A 24 -12.67 13.16 -1.44
CA ALA A 24 -13.33 12.29 -2.41
C ALA A 24 -14.49 11.50 -1.78
N ILE A 25 -14.27 10.92 -0.58
CA ILE A 25 -15.26 10.13 0.15
C ILE A 25 -16.42 11.00 0.65
N LEU A 26 -16.14 12.22 1.10
CA LEU A 26 -17.19 13.17 1.54
C LEU A 26 -17.98 13.80 0.39
N GLY A 27 -17.63 13.52 -0.87
CA GLY A 27 -18.29 14.11 -2.03
C GLY A 27 -18.01 15.62 -2.20
N LEU A 28 -16.95 16.15 -1.59
CA LEU A 28 -16.59 17.58 -1.62
C LEU A 28 -15.84 17.99 -2.91
N GLN A 29 -16.04 17.23 -3.98
CA GLN A 29 -15.33 17.40 -5.26
C GLN A 29 -15.72 18.70 -5.98
N GLY A 30 -16.89 19.25 -5.68
CA GLY A 30 -17.36 20.55 -6.18
C GLY A 30 -16.83 21.76 -5.40
N SER A 31 -16.02 21.57 -4.36
CA SER A 31 -15.43 22.67 -3.59
C SER A 31 -14.43 23.47 -4.45
N PRO A 32 -14.38 24.80 -4.33
CA PRO A 32 -13.37 25.62 -5.03
C PRO A 32 -11.93 25.23 -4.65
N TYR A 33 -11.73 24.58 -3.51
CA TYR A 33 -10.43 24.11 -3.04
C TYR A 33 -10.04 22.72 -3.56
N PHE A 34 -10.98 21.98 -4.18
CA PHE A 34 -10.75 20.60 -4.61
C PHE A 34 -9.62 20.48 -5.64
N HIS A 35 -9.51 21.44 -6.57
CA HIS A 35 -8.45 21.43 -7.58
C HIS A 35 -7.06 21.40 -6.93
N TYR A 36 -6.81 22.25 -5.92
CA TYR A 36 -5.53 22.27 -5.21
C TYR A 36 -5.28 20.95 -4.47
N ILE A 37 -6.29 20.44 -3.76
CA ILE A 37 -6.20 19.18 -3.01
C ILE A 37 -5.92 18.01 -3.94
N HIS A 38 -6.54 17.97 -5.11
CA HIS A 38 -6.31 16.96 -6.13
C HIS A 38 -4.87 17.01 -6.65
N SER A 39 -4.37 18.20 -7.00
CA SER A 39 -2.96 18.37 -7.43
C SER A 39 -1.97 17.93 -6.35
N PHE A 40 -2.18 18.32 -5.09
CA PHE A 40 -1.35 17.90 -3.96
C PHE A 40 -1.44 16.40 -3.66
N GLY A 41 -2.62 15.80 -3.86
CA GLY A 41 -2.82 14.36 -3.74
C GLY A 41 -2.00 13.58 -4.77
N ILE A 42 -2.11 13.95 -6.05
CA ILE A 42 -1.32 13.31 -7.13
C ILE A 42 0.18 13.49 -6.88
N PHE A 43 0.60 14.70 -6.53
CA PHE A 43 2.00 14.98 -6.23
C PHE A 43 2.50 14.15 -5.03
N GLY A 44 1.68 14.03 -3.98
CA GLY A 44 1.96 13.21 -2.80
C GLY A 44 2.21 11.74 -3.15
N VAL A 45 1.35 11.15 -4.00
CA VAL A 45 1.54 9.78 -4.48
C VAL A 45 2.88 9.61 -5.18
N SER A 46 3.19 10.48 -6.15
CA SER A 46 4.44 10.45 -6.90
C SER A 46 5.66 10.59 -5.98
N LEU A 47 5.63 11.55 -5.06
CA LEU A 47 6.71 11.79 -4.11
C LEU A 47 6.92 10.59 -3.18
N PHE A 48 5.83 10.02 -2.65
CA PHE A 48 5.89 8.84 -1.79
C PHE A 48 6.54 7.64 -2.51
N PHE A 49 6.18 7.41 -3.77
CA PHE A 49 6.75 6.33 -4.57
C PHE A 49 8.24 6.54 -4.85
N ILE A 50 8.65 7.74 -5.25
CA ILE A 50 10.07 8.06 -5.51
C ILE A 50 10.90 7.83 -4.26
N ILE A 51 10.46 8.36 -3.12
CA ILE A 51 11.20 8.22 -1.85
C ILE A 51 11.25 6.76 -1.40
N SER A 52 10.13 6.04 -1.50
CA SER A 52 10.08 4.62 -1.11
C SER A 52 10.97 3.77 -2.02
N GLY A 53 11.03 4.06 -3.31
CA GLY A 53 11.94 3.42 -4.26
C GLY A 53 13.42 3.67 -3.91
N PHE A 54 13.78 4.90 -3.59
CA PHE A 54 15.13 5.25 -3.13
C PHE A 54 15.54 4.47 -1.87
N LEU A 55 14.67 4.39 -0.87
CA LEU A 55 14.93 3.62 0.36
C LEU A 55 15.07 2.12 0.09
N ILE A 56 14.26 1.58 -0.82
CA ILE A 56 14.36 0.18 -1.27
C ILE A 56 15.73 -0.08 -1.88
N TYR A 57 16.14 0.74 -2.84
CA TYR A 57 17.43 0.62 -3.51
C TYR A 57 18.57 0.65 -2.48
N ARG A 58 18.56 1.62 -1.58
CA ARG A 58 19.57 1.73 -0.51
C ARG A 58 19.59 0.51 0.41
N SER A 59 18.43 -0.02 0.78
CA SER A 59 18.33 -1.23 1.62
C SER A 59 18.86 -2.47 0.90
N ILE A 60 18.65 -2.57 -0.42
CA ILE A 60 19.17 -3.66 -1.24
C ILE A 60 20.69 -3.52 -1.35
N SER A 61 21.22 -2.36 -1.76
CA SER A 61 22.67 -2.15 -1.88
C SER A 61 23.41 -2.45 -0.58
N PHE A 62 22.91 -1.98 0.56
CA PHE A 62 23.49 -2.31 1.87
C PHE A 62 23.50 -3.82 2.16
N SER A 63 22.45 -4.54 1.77
CA SER A 63 22.38 -6.00 1.96
C SER A 63 23.35 -6.73 1.02
N LEU A 64 23.53 -6.24 -0.21
CA LEU A 64 24.46 -6.79 -1.18
C LEU A 64 25.91 -6.56 -0.76
N ASP A 65 26.25 -5.37 -0.29
CA ASP A 65 27.60 -5.05 0.21
C ASP A 65 27.98 -5.91 1.43
N ARG A 66 27.01 -6.21 2.29
CA ARG A 66 27.26 -6.95 3.54
C ARG A 66 27.31 -8.47 3.37
N TYR A 67 26.50 -9.03 2.46
CA TYR A 67 26.30 -10.48 2.35
C TYR A 67 26.63 -11.04 0.95
N GLY A 68 27.07 -10.20 0.02
CA GLY A 68 27.26 -10.57 -1.39
C GLY A 68 25.94 -10.73 -2.14
N THR A 69 26.01 -10.93 -3.45
CA THR A 69 24.85 -10.78 -4.35
C THR A 69 23.70 -11.76 -4.05
N LYS A 70 23.99 -13.06 -3.97
CA LYS A 70 22.96 -14.09 -3.75
C LYS A 70 22.36 -14.07 -2.33
N ALA A 71 23.21 -14.00 -1.31
CA ALA A 71 22.74 -14.05 0.08
C ALA A 71 22.12 -12.71 0.52
N GLY A 72 22.64 -11.58 0.03
CA GLY A 72 22.08 -10.25 0.30
C GLY A 72 20.68 -10.05 -0.27
N LEU A 73 20.44 -10.50 -1.51
CA LEU A 73 19.10 -10.42 -2.12
C LEU A 73 18.10 -11.33 -1.40
N LYS A 74 18.51 -12.55 -1.05
CA LYS A 74 17.67 -13.49 -0.27
C LYS A 74 17.34 -12.94 1.11
N HIS A 75 18.33 -12.36 1.81
CA HIS A 75 18.14 -11.75 3.12
C HIS A 75 17.15 -10.58 3.07
N TYR A 76 17.33 -9.67 2.11
CA TYR A 76 16.40 -8.55 1.88
C TYR A 76 14.98 -9.03 1.56
N ALA A 77 14.82 -9.99 0.64
CA ALA A 77 13.53 -10.50 0.23
C ALA A 77 12.79 -11.18 1.40
N LEU A 78 13.48 -12.03 2.17
CA LEU A 78 12.89 -12.70 3.34
C LEU A 78 12.42 -11.69 4.39
N HIS A 79 13.25 -10.72 4.75
CA HIS A 79 12.88 -9.70 5.74
C HIS A 79 11.66 -8.88 5.29
N ARG A 80 11.57 -8.58 3.99
CA ARG A 80 10.43 -7.88 3.41
C ARG A 80 9.17 -8.76 3.41
N LEU A 81 9.28 -10.04 3.07
CA LEU A 81 8.16 -10.98 3.07
C LEU A 81 7.58 -11.18 4.47
N PHE A 82 8.42 -11.42 5.48
CA PHE A 82 7.96 -11.58 6.86
C PHE A 82 7.31 -10.31 7.44
N ARG A 83 7.56 -9.14 6.85
CA ARG A 83 6.89 -7.89 7.24
C ARG A 83 5.57 -7.66 6.49
N ILE A 84 5.48 -8.04 5.22
CA ILE A 84 4.30 -7.79 4.37
C ILE A 84 3.24 -8.89 4.54
N LEU A 85 3.67 -10.16 4.62
CA LEU A 85 2.76 -11.31 4.70
C LEU A 85 1.81 -11.25 5.91
N PRO A 86 2.24 -10.88 7.14
CA PRO A 86 1.31 -10.81 8.27
C PRO A 86 0.19 -9.80 8.05
N ALA A 87 0.53 -8.60 7.56
CA ALA A 87 -0.45 -7.56 7.27
C ALA A 87 -1.38 -7.97 6.12
N TYR A 88 -0.84 -8.67 5.11
CA TYR A 88 -1.64 -9.22 4.01
C TYR A 88 -2.67 -10.25 4.50
N TYR A 89 -2.24 -11.24 5.30
CA TYR A 89 -3.16 -12.26 5.82
C TYR A 89 -4.20 -11.68 6.77
N VAL A 90 -3.84 -10.70 7.60
CA VAL A 90 -4.79 -9.98 8.45
C VAL A 90 -5.82 -9.25 7.60
N ASN A 91 -5.39 -8.48 6.59
CA ASN A 91 -6.31 -7.78 5.69
C ASN A 91 -7.21 -8.76 4.93
N PHE A 92 -6.66 -9.87 4.44
CA PHE A 92 -7.41 -10.92 3.77
C PHE A 92 -8.49 -11.51 4.69
N ALA A 93 -8.14 -11.82 5.94
CA ALA A 93 -9.10 -12.29 6.94
C ALA A 93 -10.20 -11.27 7.23
N VAL A 94 -9.85 -9.98 7.38
CA VAL A 94 -10.83 -8.90 7.60
C VAL A 94 -11.78 -8.77 6.42
N VAL A 95 -11.26 -8.77 5.19
CA VAL A 95 -12.09 -8.71 3.97
C VAL A 95 -13.01 -9.93 3.86
N LEU A 96 -12.51 -11.12 4.19
CA LEU A 96 -13.30 -12.35 4.17
C LEU A 96 -14.42 -12.31 5.22
N LEU A 97 -14.12 -11.86 6.45
CA LEU A 97 -15.12 -11.67 7.50
C LEU A 97 -16.17 -10.62 7.10
N MET A 98 -15.75 -9.47 6.56
CA MET A 98 -16.70 -8.47 6.05
C MET A 98 -17.57 -9.04 4.94
N ALA A 99 -17.00 -9.80 4.00
CA ALA A 99 -17.76 -10.46 2.94
C ALA A 99 -18.79 -11.46 3.50
N THR A 100 -18.43 -12.26 4.51
CA THR A 100 -19.38 -13.19 5.18
C THR A 100 -20.54 -12.44 5.83
N PHE A 101 -20.27 -11.30 6.45
CA PHE A 101 -21.28 -10.52 7.16
C PHE A 101 -22.19 -9.72 6.22
N ILE A 102 -21.66 -9.22 5.11
CA ILE A 102 -22.38 -8.35 4.16
C ILE A 102 -23.14 -9.17 3.11
N ILE A 103 -22.54 -10.24 2.58
CA ILE A 103 -23.06 -10.98 1.42
C ILE A 103 -23.87 -12.21 1.87
N GLY A 104 -23.68 -12.70 3.10
CA GLY A 104 -24.31 -13.91 3.61
C GLY A 104 -23.53 -15.18 3.23
N THR A 105 -23.50 -16.16 4.13
CA THR A 105 -22.69 -17.38 3.99
C THR A 105 -23.02 -18.21 2.75
N ASP A 106 -24.26 -18.15 2.27
CA ASP A 106 -24.76 -18.98 1.17
C ASP A 106 -24.15 -18.59 -0.19
N TYR A 107 -23.73 -17.33 -0.36
CA TYR A 107 -23.05 -16.86 -1.57
C TYR A 107 -21.56 -17.25 -1.61
N LEU A 108 -20.92 -17.40 -0.46
CA LEU A 108 -19.49 -17.74 -0.37
C LEU A 108 -19.20 -19.20 -0.68
N TYR A 109 -20.16 -20.10 -0.42
CA TYR A 109 -20.09 -21.51 -0.81
C TYR A 109 -20.64 -21.78 -2.22
N SER A 110 -21.23 -20.77 -2.87
CA SER A 110 -21.78 -20.89 -4.23
C SER A 110 -20.68 -20.80 -5.30
N ALA A 111 -20.78 -21.63 -6.34
CA ALA A 111 -19.90 -21.60 -7.52
C ALA A 111 -19.89 -20.22 -8.25
N SER A 112 -20.88 -19.36 -7.98
CA SER A 112 -20.92 -17.99 -8.48
C SER A 112 -19.80 -17.10 -7.92
N PHE A 113 -19.34 -17.33 -6.69
CA PHE A 113 -18.24 -16.55 -6.09
C PHE A 113 -16.91 -16.82 -6.80
N LEU A 114 -16.63 -18.11 -7.08
CA LEU A 114 -15.45 -18.50 -7.86
C LEU A 114 -15.49 -17.90 -9.27
N LYS A 115 -16.66 -17.95 -9.95
CA LYS A 115 -16.82 -17.29 -11.25
C LYS A 115 -16.55 -15.79 -11.18
N GLN A 116 -17.03 -15.10 -10.14
CA GLN A 116 -16.85 -13.65 -10.00
C GLN A 116 -15.40 -13.24 -9.76
N ILE A 117 -14.66 -14.02 -8.96
CA ILE A 117 -13.21 -13.85 -8.80
C ILE A 117 -12.49 -14.03 -10.14
N PHE A 118 -12.81 -15.08 -10.89
CA PHE A 118 -12.17 -15.36 -12.19
C PHE A 118 -12.60 -14.42 -13.32
N THR A 119 -13.74 -13.73 -13.19
CA THR A 119 -14.22 -12.78 -14.21
C THR A 119 -13.59 -11.39 -14.06
N HIS A 120 -13.11 -11.05 -12.86
CA HIS A 120 -12.49 -9.76 -12.54
C HIS A 120 -10.96 -9.83 -12.33
N LEU A 121 -10.36 -11.00 -12.55
CA LEU A 121 -8.91 -11.21 -12.66
C LEU A 121 -8.52 -11.22 -14.14
#